data_AF-A0A2E7RQ26-F1
#
_entry.id   AF-A0A2E7RQ26-F1
#
_cell.length_a   1.000
_cell.length_b   1.000
_cell.length_c   1.000
_cell.angle_alpha   90.00
_cell.angle_beta   90.00
_cell.angle_gamma   90.00
#
_symmetry.space_group_name_H-M   'P 1'
#
loop_
_entity.id
_entity.type
_entity.pdbx_description
1 polymer ?
#
loop_
_entity_poly.entity_id
_entity_poly.type
_entity_poly.pdbx_seq_one_letter_code
_entity_poly.pdbx_strand_id
1 'polypeptide(L)'
;MVLKISLPILTFLIAFLGGLSNSFTDWSWYESLEQSSLRPPNYIFGIVWPILYTLMAVVSFLQAKLIYKVYVVQLILNGAWSWIFFAHQALTLALFDIIILIILNVIILHKLWTNNSYVSFFLYLPYVLWISFASYLNANIVFLN
;
A
#
# COMPACT_ATOMS: atom_id res chain seq x y z
N MET A 1 4.64 21.90 12.44
CA MET A 1 5.43 22.02 11.20
C MET A 1 6.20 20.73 10.92
N VAL A 2 6.96 20.22 11.89
CA VAL A 2 7.69 18.93 11.81
C VAL A 2 6.87 17.78 11.21
N LEU A 3 5.72 17.43 11.82
CA LEU A 3 4.88 16.31 11.32
C LEU A 3 4.41 16.48 9.87
N LYS A 4 4.09 17.71 9.44
CA LYS A 4 3.59 17.97 8.08
C LYS A 4 4.66 17.65 7.03
N ILE A 5 5.92 17.90 7.35
CA ILE A 5 7.05 17.69 6.45
C ILE A 5 7.56 16.24 6.55
N SER A 6 7.58 15.67 7.76
CA SER A 6 8.13 14.34 7.99
C SER A 6 7.30 13.21 7.36
N LEU A 7 5.95 13.29 7.39
CA LEU A 7 5.11 12.21 6.86
C LEU A 7 5.24 12.02 5.33
N PRO A 8 5.24 13.08 4.49
CA PRO A 8 5.54 12.95 3.07
C PRO A 8 6.92 12.34 2.80
N ILE A 9 7.94 12.80 3.52
CA ILE A 9 9.32 12.28 3.38
C ILE A 9 9.35 10.79 3.72
N LEU A 10 8.74 10.40 4.84
CA LEU A 10 8.63 8.99 5.23
C LEU A 10 7.86 8.18 4.19
N THR A 11 6.83 8.75 3.57
CA THR A 11 6.06 8.08 2.50
C THR A 11 6.95 7.73 1.32
N PHE A 12 7.74 8.69 0.83
CA PHE A 12 8.65 8.43 -0.29
C PHE A 12 9.84 7.55 0.09
N LEU A 13 10.34 7.66 1.32
CA LEU A 13 11.37 6.75 1.83
C LEU A 13 10.87 5.31 1.85
N ILE A 14 9.65 5.08 2.37
CA ILE A 14 9.03 3.77 2.39
C ILE A 14 8.73 3.25 0.98
N ALA A 15 8.26 4.11 0.08
CA ALA A 15 8.06 3.75 -1.33
C ALA A 15 9.36 3.24 -1.96
N PHE A 16 10.48 3.94 -1.72
CA PHE A 16 11.79 3.53 -2.19
C PHE A 16 12.23 2.20 -1.57
N LEU A 17 12.19 2.08 -0.24
CA LEU A 17 12.61 0.87 0.49
C LEU A 17 11.75 -0.36 0.14
N GLY A 18 10.44 -0.18 -0.04
CA GLY A 18 9.54 -1.23 -0.51
C GLY A 18 9.87 -1.64 -1.95
N GLY A 19 10.19 -0.67 -2.82
CA GLY A 19 10.58 -0.92 -4.20
C GLY A 19 11.88 -1.71 -4.36
N LEU A 20 12.80 -1.62 -3.38
CA LEU A 20 14.05 -2.40 -3.38
C LEU A 20 13.81 -3.92 -3.33
N SER A 21 12.65 -4.38 -2.83
CA SER A 21 12.30 -5.80 -2.82
C SER A 21 12.35 -6.44 -4.22
N ASN A 22 12.10 -5.67 -5.29
CA ASN A 22 12.20 -6.14 -6.68
C ASN A 22 13.59 -6.68 -7.03
N SER A 23 14.66 -6.13 -6.46
CA SER A 23 16.03 -6.59 -6.68
C SER A 23 16.34 -7.92 -5.99
N PHE A 24 15.52 -8.32 -5.02
CA PHE A 24 15.61 -9.58 -4.27
C PHE A 24 14.52 -10.57 -4.68
N THR A 25 13.71 -10.23 -5.69
CA THR A 25 12.61 -11.06 -6.16
C THR A 25 13.12 -12.08 -7.16
N ASP A 26 12.80 -13.36 -6.93
CA ASP A 26 12.91 -14.38 -7.97
C ASP A 26 11.70 -14.26 -8.91
N TRP A 27 11.92 -13.61 -10.05
CA TRP A 27 10.88 -13.39 -11.07
C TRP A 27 10.42 -14.70 -11.72
N SER A 28 11.28 -15.72 -11.78
CA SER A 28 10.91 -17.02 -12.35
C SER A 28 9.91 -17.76 -11.46
N TRP A 29 10.08 -17.65 -10.13
CA TRP A 29 9.08 -18.12 -9.17
C TRP A 29 7.77 -17.35 -9.31
N TYR A 30 7.81 -16.01 -9.36
CA TYR A 30 6.57 -15.23 -9.43
C TYR A 30 5.78 -15.49 -10.73
N GLU A 31 6.48 -15.72 -11.84
CA GLU A 31 5.87 -16.06 -13.14
C GLU A 31 5.34 -17.49 -13.20
N SER A 32 5.82 -18.41 -12.35
CA SER A 32 5.32 -19.79 -12.32
C SER A 32 4.04 -19.98 -11.52
N LEU A 33 3.68 -19.02 -10.65
CA LEU A 33 2.46 -19.07 -9.84
C LEU A 33 1.20 -18.96 -10.72
N GLU A 34 0.18 -19.75 -10.36
CA GLU A 34 -1.17 -19.54 -10.87
C GLU A 34 -1.77 -18.24 -10.31
N GLN A 35 -2.35 -17.42 -11.19
CA GLN A 35 -2.78 -16.06 -10.87
C GLN A 35 -4.18 -15.77 -11.42
N SER A 36 -4.85 -14.79 -10.83
CA SER A 36 -6.17 -14.35 -11.29
C SER A 36 -6.11 -13.81 -12.73
N SER A 37 -7.13 -14.13 -13.53
CA SER A 37 -7.34 -13.56 -14.86
C SER A 37 -7.56 -12.03 -14.86
N LEU A 38 -7.88 -11.45 -13.71
CA LEU A 38 -8.03 -10.00 -13.53
C LEU A 38 -6.71 -9.29 -13.25
N ARG A 39 -5.59 -10.01 -13.15
CA ARG A 39 -4.27 -9.41 -12.92
C ARG A 39 -3.89 -8.52 -14.12
N PRO A 40 -3.56 -7.23 -13.90
CA PRO A 40 -3.08 -6.37 -14.96
C PRO A 40 -1.62 -6.70 -15.33
N PRO A 41 -1.15 -6.25 -16.51
CA PRO A 41 0.27 -6.34 -16.87
C PRO A 41 1.19 -5.73 -15.80
N ASN A 42 2.38 -6.32 -15.61
CA ASN A 42 3.32 -5.93 -14.54
C ASN A 42 3.67 -4.43 -14.52
N TYR A 43 3.78 -3.80 -15.69
CA TYR A 43 4.11 -2.38 -15.78
C TYR A 43 3.04 -1.45 -15.17
N ILE A 44 1.78 -1.91 -15.05
CA ILE A 44 0.71 -1.13 -14.42
C ILE A 44 1.02 -0.85 -12.95
N PHE A 45 1.61 -1.80 -12.22
CA PHE A 45 2.02 -1.59 -10.83
C PHE A 45 3.08 -0.47 -10.72
N GLY A 46 4.02 -0.42 -11.67
CA GLY A 46 5.04 0.63 -11.76
C GLY A 46 4.50 2.02 -12.07
N ILE A 47 3.30 2.13 -12.63
CA ILE A 47 2.61 3.42 -12.90
C ILE A 47 1.73 3.81 -11.71
N VAL A 48 0.94 2.87 -11.19
CA VAL A 48 -0.07 3.16 -10.17
C VAL A 48 0.58 3.51 -8.83
N TRP A 49 1.59 2.76 -8.38
CA TRP A 49 2.20 3.00 -7.06
C TRP A 49 2.81 4.39 -6.89
N PRO A 50 3.61 4.94 -7.83
CA PRO A 50 4.11 6.31 -7.72
C PRO A 50 3.00 7.37 -7.62
N ILE A 51 1.88 7.18 -8.34
CA ILE A 51 0.72 8.07 -8.26
C ILE A 51 0.11 7.99 -6.86
N LEU A 52 -0.12 6.77 -6.35
CA LEU A 52 -0.69 6.56 -5.02
C LEU A 52 0.21 7.14 -3.92
N TYR A 53 1.53 6.92 -3.97
CA TYR A 53 2.46 7.49 -2.99
C TYR A 53 2.46 9.00 -3.00
N THR A 54 2.36 9.62 -4.18
CA THR A 54 2.18 11.08 -4.31
C THR A 54 0.89 11.55 -3.64
N LEU A 55 -0.24 10.91 -3.91
CA LEU A 55 -1.53 11.25 -3.30
C LEU A 55 -1.50 11.07 -1.77
N MET A 56 -0.94 9.95 -1.30
CA MET A 56 -0.75 9.67 0.12
C MET A 56 0.12 10.74 0.79
N ALA A 57 1.23 11.13 0.16
CA ALA A 57 2.11 12.18 0.66
C ALA A 57 1.38 13.52 0.78
N VAL A 58 0.61 13.93 -0.24
CA VAL A 58 -0.22 15.14 -0.19
C VAL A 58 -1.23 15.09 0.96
N VAL A 59 -1.97 13.99 1.10
CA VAL A 59 -2.95 13.81 2.18
C VAL A 59 -2.28 13.86 3.55
N SER A 60 -1.12 13.21 3.69
CA SER A 60 -0.36 13.21 4.94
C SER A 60 0.15 14.61 5.33
N PHE A 61 0.53 15.45 4.37
CA PHE A 61 0.90 16.83 4.61
C PHE A 61 -0.29 17.67 5.10
N LEU A 62 -1.42 17.54 4.41
CA LEU A 62 -2.64 18.31 4.71
C LEU A 62 -3.22 17.94 6.07
N GLN A 63 -3.25 16.64 6.40
CA GLN A 63 -3.99 16.08 7.53
C GLN A 63 -3.08 15.45 8.60
N ALA A 64 -1.80 15.85 8.65
CA ALA A 64 -0.78 15.24 9.50
C ALA A 64 -1.24 15.01 10.95
N LYS A 65 -1.77 16.05 11.62
CA LYS A 65 -2.21 15.95 13.03
C LYS A 65 -3.36 14.95 13.22
N LEU A 66 -4.23 14.80 12.23
CA LEU A 66 -5.40 13.95 12.29
C LEU A 66 -5.04 12.46 12.14
N ILE A 67 -4.08 12.15 11.24
CA ILE A 67 -3.84 10.77 10.80
C ILE A 67 -2.52 10.17 11.27
N TYR A 68 -1.54 10.96 11.75
CA TYR A 68 -0.14 10.51 11.90
C TYR A 68 0.05 9.17 12.62
N LYS A 69 -0.68 8.91 13.71
CA LYS A 69 -0.53 7.66 14.49
C LYS A 69 -0.82 6.42 13.63
N VAL A 70 -1.96 6.43 12.94
CA VAL A 70 -2.40 5.32 12.08
C VAL A 70 -1.56 5.31 10.79
N TYR A 71 -1.23 6.49 10.27
CA TYR A 71 -0.49 6.65 9.03
C TYR A 71 0.95 6.10 9.11
N VAL A 72 1.64 6.24 10.25
CA VAL A 72 2.98 5.66 10.43
C VAL A 72 2.92 4.14 10.44
N VAL A 73 1.94 3.55 11.14
CA VAL A 73 1.79 2.08 11.18
C VAL A 73 1.46 1.53 9.80
N GLN A 74 0.51 2.15 9.08
CA GLN A 74 0.20 1.68 7.72
C GLN A 74 1.38 1.84 6.76
N LEU A 75 2.26 2.85 6.93
CA LEU A 75 3.47 2.98 6.12
C LEU A 75 4.43 1.81 6.35
N ILE A 76 4.61 1.38 7.60
CA ILE A 76 5.48 0.24 7.92
C ILE A 76 4.96 -1.03 7.25
N LEU A 77 3.66 -1.31 7.36
CA LEU A 77 3.03 -2.47 6.72
C LEU A 77 3.08 -2.37 5.19
N ASN A 78 2.78 -1.19 4.63
CA ASN A 78 2.87 -0.96 3.18
C ASN A 78 4.27 -1.24 2.63
N GLY A 79 5.32 -0.79 3.34
CA GLY A 79 6.70 -1.09 2.96
C GLY A 79 7.07 -2.56 3.15
N ALA A 80 6.60 -3.19 4.22
CA ALA A 80 6.88 -4.59 4.53
C ALA A 80 6.22 -5.57 3.55
N TRP A 81 5.03 -5.25 3.05
CA TRP A 81 4.24 -6.15 2.20
C TRP A 81 5.05 -6.69 1.01
N SER A 82 5.73 -5.82 0.26
CA SER A 82 6.50 -6.24 -0.92
C SER A 82 7.65 -7.17 -0.55
N TRP A 83 8.28 -6.99 0.61
CA TRP A 83 9.34 -7.89 1.09
C TRP A 83 8.78 -9.24 1.52
N ILE A 84 7.65 -9.26 2.22
CA ILE A 84 6.99 -10.50 2.67
C ILE A 84 6.53 -11.31 1.44
N PHE A 85 5.89 -10.63 0.49
CA PHE A 85 5.33 -11.25 -0.70
C PHE A 85 6.42 -11.70 -1.69
N PHE A 86 7.26 -10.79 -2.16
CA PHE A 86 8.15 -11.06 -3.28
C PHE A 86 9.50 -11.64 -2.87
N ALA A 87 10.14 -11.06 -1.85
CA ALA A 87 11.48 -11.49 -1.44
C ALA A 87 11.45 -12.76 -0.59
N HIS A 88 10.45 -12.91 0.30
CA HIS A 88 10.34 -14.06 1.20
C HIS A 88 9.32 -15.11 0.76
N GLN A 89 8.57 -14.85 -0.32
CA GLN A 89 7.58 -15.79 -0.87
C GLN A 89 6.53 -16.25 0.15
N ALA A 90 6.30 -15.47 1.21
CA ALA A 90 5.41 -15.81 2.32
C ALA A 90 3.98 -15.34 2.03
N LEU A 91 3.35 -15.95 1.02
CA LEU A 91 2.09 -15.51 0.41
C LEU A 91 0.94 -15.30 1.40
N THR A 92 0.74 -16.23 2.34
CA THR A 92 -0.32 -16.15 3.36
C THR A 92 -0.04 -15.05 4.39
N LEU A 93 1.23 -14.84 4.75
CA LEU A 93 1.61 -13.76 5.66
C LEU A 93 1.40 -12.39 5.00
N ALA A 94 1.74 -12.27 3.70
CA ALA A 94 1.46 -11.07 2.92
C ALA A 94 -0.06 -10.79 2.82
N LEU A 95 -0.89 -11.83 2.76
CA LEU A 95 -2.34 -11.69 2.79
C LEU A 95 -2.85 -11.14 4.13
N PHE A 96 -2.33 -11.64 5.26
CA PHE A 96 -2.67 -11.09 6.57
C PHE A 96 -2.21 -9.63 6.72
N ASP A 97 -1.00 -9.31 6.27
CA ASP A 97 -0.47 -7.96 6.27
C ASP A 97 -1.38 -6.98 5.51
N ILE A 98 -1.76 -7.32 4.27
CA ILE A 98 -2.57 -6.41 3.45
C ILE A 98 -4.01 -6.26 3.97
N ILE A 99 -4.56 -7.28 4.65
CA ILE A 99 -5.86 -7.15 5.33
C ILE A 99 -5.77 -6.13 6.47
N ILE A 100 -4.72 -6.20 7.29
CA ILE A 100 -4.47 -5.21 8.36
C ILE A 100 -4.26 -3.83 7.74
N LEU A 101 -3.51 -3.74 6.63
CA LEU A 101 -3.28 -2.51 5.90
C LEU A 101 -4.60 -1.88 5.43
N ILE A 102 -5.53 -2.66 4.88
CA ILE A 102 -6.87 -2.18 4.49
C ILE A 102 -7.60 -1.61 5.70
N ILE A 103 -7.63 -2.32 6.83
CA ILE A 103 -8.32 -1.88 8.06
C ILE A 103 -7.78 -0.52 8.54
N LEU A 104 -6.45 -0.37 8.62
CA LEU A 104 -5.82 0.90 9.04
C LEU A 104 -6.19 2.05 8.10
N ASN A 105 -6.26 1.78 6.79
CA ASN A 105 -6.56 2.79 5.79
C ASN A 105 -8.05 3.16 5.71
N VAL A 106 -8.95 2.22 6.03
CA VAL A 106 -10.36 2.52 6.26
C VAL A 106 -10.55 3.41 7.50
N ILE A 107 -9.77 3.19 8.56
CA ILE A 107 -9.76 4.08 9.75
C ILE A 107 -9.31 5.49 9.35
N ILE A 108 -8.31 5.63 8.48
CA ILE A 108 -7.88 6.94 7.95
C ILE A 108 -9.01 7.59 7.15
N LEU A 109 -9.66 6.88 6.21
CA LEU A 109 -10.81 7.41 5.47
C LEU A 109 -11.93 7.87 6.40
N HIS A 110 -12.26 7.08 7.43
CA HIS A 110 -13.28 7.44 8.40
C HIS A 110 -12.92 8.73 9.16
N LYS A 111 -11.66 8.89 9.59
CA LYS A 111 -11.16 10.13 10.21
C LYS A 111 -11.26 11.33 9.27
N LEU A 112 -10.90 11.16 8.00
CA LEU A 112 -10.98 12.22 7.00
C LEU A 112 -12.43 12.66 6.75
N TRP A 113 -13.35 11.70 6.66
CA TRP A 113 -14.77 11.96 6.47
C TRP A 113 -15.39 12.68 7.67
N THR A 114 -15.19 12.16 8.88
CA THR A 114 -15.75 12.74 10.12
C THR A 114 -15.20 14.11 10.45
N ASN A 115 -13.99 14.44 10.00
CA ASN A 115 -13.40 15.78 10.12
C ASN A 115 -13.80 16.74 8.98
N ASN A 116 -14.75 16.36 8.11
CA ASN A 116 -15.16 17.14 6.93
C ASN A 116 -14.00 17.45 5.95
N SER A 117 -12.93 16.66 5.98
CA SER A 117 -11.76 16.80 5.10
C SER A 117 -12.00 16.09 3.75
N TYR A 118 -13.09 16.43 3.05
CA TYR A 118 -13.56 15.69 1.87
C TYR A 118 -12.55 15.64 0.72
N VAL A 119 -11.80 16.73 0.48
CA VAL A 119 -10.73 16.74 -0.53
C VAL A 119 -9.69 15.67 -0.22
N SER A 120 -9.22 15.62 1.04
CA SER A 120 -8.25 14.61 1.46
C SER A 120 -8.84 13.19 1.43
N PHE A 121 -10.13 13.03 1.75
CA PHE A 121 -10.83 11.75 1.63
C PHE A 121 -10.81 11.24 0.18
N PHE A 122 -11.25 12.04 -0.79
CA PHE A 122 -11.31 11.63 -2.18
C PHE A 122 -9.92 11.44 -2.81
N LEU A 123 -8.89 12.18 -2.37
CA LEU A 123 -7.52 11.94 -2.79
C LEU A 123 -6.94 10.63 -2.22
N TYR A 124 -7.38 10.20 -1.04
CA TYR A 124 -6.89 8.97 -0.39
C TYR A 124 -7.66 7.71 -0.81
N LEU A 125 -8.92 7.86 -1.22
CA LEU A 125 -9.80 6.76 -1.62
C LEU A 125 -9.19 5.84 -2.71
N PRO A 126 -8.53 6.34 -3.77
CA PRO A 126 -7.87 5.49 -4.76
C PRO A 126 -6.87 4.50 -4.18
N TYR A 127 -6.13 4.90 -3.13
CA TYR A 127 -5.18 4.02 -2.46
C TYR A 127 -5.89 2.84 -1.79
N VAL A 128 -6.98 3.10 -1.06
CA VAL A 128 -7.75 2.05 -0.36
C VAL A 128 -8.39 1.07 -1.34
N LEU A 129 -8.91 1.57 -2.46
CA LEU A 129 -9.45 0.73 -3.54
C LEU A 129 -8.36 -0.14 -4.15
N TRP A 130 -7.17 0.43 -4.39
CA TRP A 130 -6.05 -0.32 -4.97
C TRP A 130 -5.54 -1.43 -4.04
N ILE A 131 -5.34 -1.17 -2.75
CA ILE A 131 -4.91 -2.23 -1.81
C ILE A 131 -5.99 -3.29 -1.61
N SER A 132 -7.26 -2.95 -1.75
CA SER A 132 -8.36 -3.94 -1.75
C SER A 132 -8.28 -4.85 -2.97
N PHE A 133 -7.99 -4.29 -4.15
CA PHE A 133 -7.75 -5.06 -5.36
C PHE A 133 -6.47 -5.92 -5.26
N ALA A 134 -5.38 -5.36 -4.73
CA ALA A 134 -4.14 -6.11 -4.50
C ALA A 134 -4.34 -7.26 -3.50
N SER A 135 -5.18 -7.08 -2.47
CA SER A 135 -5.56 -8.14 -1.53
C SER A 135 -6.32 -9.27 -2.24
N TYR A 136 -7.24 -8.93 -3.15
CA TYR A 136 -7.89 -9.92 -4.00
C TYR A 136 -6.87 -10.72 -4.84
N LEU A 137 -5.90 -10.05 -5.48
CA LEU A 137 -4.85 -10.75 -6.25
C LEU A 137 -4.00 -11.67 -5.36
N ASN A 138 -3.57 -11.20 -4.18
CA ASN A 138 -2.82 -12.00 -3.22
C ASN A 138 -3.63 -13.22 -2.75
N ALA A 139 -4.92 -13.05 -2.46
CA ALA A 139 -5.80 -14.14 -2.04
C ALA A 139 -5.93 -15.20 -3.12
N ASN A 140 -6.09 -14.81 -4.38
CA ASN A 140 -6.14 -15.77 -5.49
C ASN A 140 -4.85 -16.60 -5.56
N ILE A 141 -3.69 -15.96 -5.43
CA ILE A 141 -2.40 -16.68 -5.44
C ILE A 141 -2.32 -17.69 -4.28
N VAL A 142 -2.80 -17.33 -3.08
CA VAL A 142 -2.83 -18.24 -1.91
C VAL A 142 -3.80 -19.41 -2.08
N PHE A 143 -4.91 -19.23 -2.80
CA PHE A 143 -5.91 -20.29 -2.96
C PHE A 143 -5.66 -21.19 -4.17
N LEU A 144 -4.87 -20.74 -5.14
CA LEU A 144 -4.54 -21.49 -6.36
C LEU A 144 -3.23 -22.27 -6.28
N ASN A 145 -2.35 -21.97 -5.31
CA ASN A 145 -1.02 -22.57 -5.15
C ASN A 145 -0.80 -23.05 -3.72
#